data_AF-A0A956LFE9-F1
#
_entry.id   AF-A0A956LFE9-F1
#
_cell.length_a   1.000
_cell.length_b   1.000
_cell.length_c   1.000
_cell.angle_alpha   90.00
_cell.angle_beta   90.00
_cell.angle_gamma   90.00
#
_symmetry.space_group_name_H-M   'P 1'
#
loop_
_entity.id
_entity.type
_entity.pdbx_description
1 polymer ?
#
loop_
_entity_poly.entity_id
_entity_poly.type
_entity_poly.pdbx_seq_one_letter_code
_entity_poly.pdbx_strand_id
1 'polypeptide(L)'
;MQLNARIPSGPIAKKWDRHRFEMKLVNPANKRKFDVIVVGSGLAGASASATMAELGYNVRCFCFQDSPRRAHSIAAQGGINAAKNYQNDGDSVYRLFYDTVKGGDFRAREANVYRLAQISVNIIDQCAAQGVPFAREYGGVLDNRSFGGAQVSRTFYARGQTG
;
A
#
# COMPACT_ATOMS: atom_id res chain seq x y z
N MET A 1 9.50 28.55 -4.15
CA MET A 1 8.68 27.52 -4.83
C MET A 1 7.61 27.04 -3.84
N GLN A 2 6.32 27.31 -4.07
CA GLN A 2 5.24 26.78 -3.23
C GLN A 2 5.00 25.31 -3.58
N LEU A 3 5.15 24.41 -2.61
CA LEU A 3 4.87 22.99 -2.78
C LEU A 3 3.37 22.73 -2.61
N ASN A 4 2.63 22.68 -3.71
CA ASN A 4 1.22 22.30 -3.68
C ASN A 4 1.07 20.77 -3.71
N ALA A 5 0.63 20.19 -2.59
CA ALA A 5 0.44 18.76 -2.44
C ALA A 5 -0.87 18.21 -3.06
N ARG A 6 -1.77 19.08 -3.55
CA ARG A 6 -3.09 18.73 -4.13
C ARG A 6 -3.89 17.76 -3.24
N ILE A 7 -3.83 17.97 -1.93
CA ILE A 7 -4.55 17.15 -0.94
C ILE A 7 -6.04 17.51 -0.99
N PRO A 8 -6.97 16.53 -0.98
CA PRO A 8 -8.40 16.81 -0.95
C PRO A 8 -8.83 17.63 0.28
N SER A 9 -9.95 18.35 0.19
CA SER A 9 -10.47 19.16 1.30
C SER A 9 -11.24 18.32 2.33
N GLY A 10 -11.56 18.93 3.47
CA GLY A 10 -12.38 18.31 4.52
C GLY A 10 -11.61 17.58 5.64
N PRO A 11 -12.32 16.95 6.59
CA PRO A 11 -11.72 16.28 7.75
C PRO A 11 -10.86 15.08 7.35
N ILE A 12 -9.69 14.91 7.97
CA ILE A 12 -8.70 13.87 7.63
C ILE A 12 -9.35 12.48 7.54
N ALA A 13 -10.19 12.14 8.52
CA ALA A 13 -10.83 10.82 8.62
C ALA A 13 -11.72 10.45 7.42
N LYS A 14 -12.34 11.44 6.75
CA LYS A 14 -13.27 11.24 5.63
C LYS A 14 -12.72 11.75 4.29
N LYS A 15 -11.56 12.40 4.32
CA LYS A 15 -10.98 13.17 3.21
C LYS A 15 -10.86 12.33 1.93
N TRP A 16 -10.27 11.15 2.02
CA TRP A 16 -10.03 10.29 0.86
C TRP A 16 -11.24 9.49 0.43
N ASP A 17 -12.12 9.12 1.36
CA ASP A 17 -13.36 8.43 1.04
C ASP A 17 -14.31 9.35 0.28
N ARG A 18 -14.42 10.61 0.71
CA ARG A 18 -15.13 11.66 -0.01
C ARG A 18 -14.51 11.92 -1.37
N HIS A 19 -13.18 12.09 -1.43
CA HIS A 19 -12.50 12.31 -2.70
C HIS A 19 -12.77 11.18 -3.70
N ARG A 20 -12.71 9.91 -3.24
CA ARG A 20 -13.02 8.75 -4.08
C ARG A 20 -14.45 8.76 -4.61
N PHE A 21 -15.42 9.19 -3.81
CA PHE A 21 -16.81 9.29 -4.23
C PHE A 21 -17.03 10.42 -5.25
N GLU A 22 -16.36 11.56 -5.09
CA GLU A 22 -16.46 12.72 -5.98
C GLU A 22 -15.69 12.56 -7.30
N MET A 23 -14.81 11.55 -7.42
CA MET A 23 -14.05 11.30 -8.64
C MET A 23 -14.96 10.89 -9.80
N LYS A 24 -14.75 11.50 -10.97
CA LYS A 24 -15.47 11.14 -12.20
C LYS A 24 -15.12 9.72 -12.62
N LEU A 25 -16.15 8.90 -12.82
CA LEU A 25 -16.00 7.54 -13.31
C LEU A 25 -15.67 7.55 -14.82
N VAL A 26 -14.75 6.67 -15.23
CA VAL A 26 -14.41 6.46 -16.64
C VAL A 26 -15.11 5.20 -17.13
N ASN A 27 -15.94 5.35 -18.17
CA ASN A 27 -16.61 4.22 -18.82
C ASN A 27 -15.56 3.20 -19.33
N PRO A 28 -15.73 1.87 -19.08
CA PRO A 28 -14.86 0.82 -19.59
C PRO A 28 -14.46 0.96 -21.07
N ALA A 29 -15.39 1.33 -21.95
CA ALA A 29 -15.10 1.50 -23.38
C ALA A 29 -14.09 2.64 -23.66
N ASN A 30 -14.08 3.67 -22.81
CA ASN A 30 -13.17 4.79 -22.95
C ASN A 30 -11.80 4.53 -22.31
N LYS A 31 -11.66 3.55 -21.41
CA LYS A 31 -10.38 3.26 -20.74
C LYS A 31 -9.26 2.88 -21.71
N ARG A 32 -9.60 2.14 -22.77
CA ARG A 32 -8.65 1.73 -23.83
C ARG A 32 -8.11 2.88 -24.67
N LYS A 33 -8.75 4.06 -24.62
CA LYS A 33 -8.29 5.26 -25.33
C LYS A 33 -7.15 5.98 -24.59
N PHE A 34 -6.87 5.59 -23.35
CA PHE A 34 -5.81 6.19 -22.55
C PHE A 34 -4.61 5.26 -22.49
N ASP A 35 -3.45 5.81 -22.82
CA ASP A 35 -2.15 5.19 -22.63
C ASP A 35 -1.56 5.62 -21.27
N VAL A 36 -1.17 4.64 -20.46
CA VAL A 36 -0.53 4.84 -19.17
C VAL A 36 0.91 4.37 -19.27
N ILE A 37 1.85 5.29 -19.09
CA ILE A 37 3.27 4.98 -19.05
C ILE A 37 3.70 4.86 -17.59
N VAL A 38 4.24 3.69 -17.22
CA VAL A 38 4.81 3.43 -15.90
C VAL A 38 6.31 3.27 -16.04
N VAL A 39 7.08 4.08 -15.30
CA VAL A 39 8.54 4.01 -15.26
C VAL A 39 8.96 3.40 -13.93
N GLY A 40 9.57 2.22 -14.00
CA GLY A 40 9.97 1.41 -12.86
C GLY A 40 9.06 0.19 -12.67
N SER A 41 9.68 -0.99 -12.50
CA SER A 41 8.99 -2.28 -12.36
C SER A 41 9.16 -2.90 -10.96
N GLY A 42 9.47 -2.10 -9.94
CA GLY A 42 9.46 -2.54 -8.55
C GLY A 42 8.04 -2.74 -8.01
N LEU A 43 7.88 -3.01 -6.71
CA LEU A 43 6.56 -3.30 -6.10
C LEU A 43 5.49 -2.25 -6.44
N ALA A 44 5.82 -0.96 -6.36
CA ALA A 44 4.87 0.10 -6.67
C ALA A 44 4.48 0.12 -8.16
N GLY A 45 5.45 0.04 -9.06
CA GLY A 45 5.22 0.15 -10.51
C GLY A 45 4.58 -1.10 -11.11
N ALA A 46 5.00 -2.29 -10.67
CA ALA A 46 4.39 -3.55 -11.06
C ALA A 46 2.93 -3.64 -10.58
N SER A 47 2.65 -3.32 -9.32
CA SER A 47 1.28 -3.30 -8.78
C SER A 47 0.40 -2.26 -9.45
N ALA A 48 0.92 -1.05 -9.71
CA ALA A 48 0.18 -0.02 -10.44
C ALA A 48 -0.13 -0.46 -11.88
N SER A 49 0.85 -1.05 -12.56
CA SER A 49 0.68 -1.54 -13.93
C SER A 49 -0.35 -2.66 -14.01
N ALA A 50 -0.28 -3.63 -13.09
CA ALA A 50 -1.21 -4.76 -13.02
C ALA A 50 -2.65 -4.27 -12.78
N THR A 51 -2.87 -3.42 -11.77
CA THR A 51 -4.20 -2.89 -11.46
C THR A 51 -4.77 -2.04 -12.61
N MET A 52 -3.95 -1.22 -13.27
CA MET A 52 -4.41 -0.41 -14.41
C MET A 52 -4.71 -1.27 -15.64
N ALA A 53 -3.90 -2.30 -15.90
CA ALA A 53 -4.13 -3.24 -16.99
C ALA A 53 -5.41 -4.06 -16.77
N GLU A 54 -5.66 -4.53 -15.54
CA GLU A 54 -6.88 -5.25 -15.16
C GLU A 54 -8.14 -4.39 -15.39
N LEU A 55 -8.05 -3.08 -15.14
CA LEU A 55 -9.14 -2.15 -15.41
C LEU A 55 -9.40 -1.91 -16.91
N GLY A 56 -8.51 -2.34 -17.80
CA GLY A 56 -8.63 -2.22 -19.26
C GLY A 56 -7.94 -1.01 -19.88
N TYR A 57 -6.99 -0.37 -19.18
CA TYR A 57 -6.14 0.69 -19.74
C TYR A 57 -4.99 0.11 -20.59
N ASN A 58 -4.50 0.87 -21.56
CA ASN A 58 -3.29 0.46 -22.28
C ASN A 58 -2.05 0.88 -21.47
N VAL A 59 -1.36 -0.09 -20.87
CA VAL A 59 -0.23 0.18 -19.95
C VAL A 59 1.09 -0.20 -20.60
N ARG A 60 2.03 0.75 -20.65
CA ARG A 60 3.42 0.51 -21.05
C ARG A 60 4.31 0.63 -19.81
N CYS A 61 4.84 -0.50 -19.34
CA CYS A 61 5.74 -0.55 -18.19
C CYS A 61 7.19 -0.63 -18.68
N PHE A 62 8.00 0.34 -18.27
CA PHE A 62 9.42 0.42 -18.61
C PHE A 62 10.26 0.16 -17.36
N CYS A 63 11.32 -0.63 -17.51
CA CYS A 63 12.32 -0.83 -16.47
C CYS A 63 13.70 -0.56 -17.05
N PHE A 64 14.57 0.03 -16.22
CA PHE A 64 15.96 0.28 -16.60
C PHE A 64 16.84 -0.96 -16.37
N GLN A 65 16.44 -1.81 -15.42
CA GLN A 65 17.15 -3.04 -15.08
C GLN A 65 16.94 -4.11 -16.17
N ASP A 66 17.93 -4.99 -16.35
CA ASP A 66 17.85 -6.16 -17.25
C ASP A 66 16.62 -7.06 -17.02
N SER A 67 16.06 -7.04 -15.80
CA SER A 67 14.87 -7.80 -15.45
C SER A 67 14.07 -7.08 -14.36
N PRO A 68 12.73 -7.12 -14.44
CA PRO A 68 11.86 -6.59 -13.38
C PRO A 68 12.15 -7.14 -11.99
N ARG A 69 12.67 -8.38 -11.90
CA ARG A 69 13.02 -9.05 -10.64
C ARG A 69 14.26 -8.46 -9.95
N ARG A 70 15.03 -7.61 -10.62
CA ARG A 70 16.21 -6.94 -10.02
C ARG A 70 15.90 -5.57 -9.43
N ALA A 71 14.62 -5.20 -9.34
CA ALA A 71 14.24 -4.02 -8.57
C ALA A 71 14.62 -4.22 -7.08
N HIS A 72 15.11 -3.16 -6.42
CA HIS A 72 15.59 -3.23 -5.03
C HIS A 72 14.51 -3.69 -4.03
N SER A 73 13.25 -3.66 -4.43
CA SER A 73 12.15 -4.26 -3.67
C SER A 73 12.43 -5.69 -3.20
N ILE A 74 13.11 -6.50 -4.02
CA ILE A 74 13.43 -7.91 -3.70
C ILE A 74 14.31 -8.06 -2.44
N ALA A 75 15.06 -7.02 -2.08
CA ALA A 75 15.92 -7.02 -0.91
C ALA A 75 15.16 -6.80 0.41
N ALA A 76 13.84 -6.57 0.38
CA ALA A 76 13.05 -6.36 1.58
C ALA A 76 12.92 -7.67 2.39
N GLN A 77 13.37 -7.64 3.64
CA GLN A 77 13.33 -8.79 4.57
C GLN A 77 12.49 -8.51 5.83
N GLY A 78 12.14 -7.23 6.06
CA GLY A 78 11.49 -6.75 7.28
C GLY A 78 10.01 -7.12 7.40
N GLY A 79 9.28 -7.17 6.30
CA GLY A 79 7.82 -7.30 6.32
C GLY A 79 7.11 -5.98 5.95
N ILE A 80 5.79 -6.04 5.97
CA ILE A 80 4.89 -4.94 5.65
C ILE A 80 3.97 -4.66 6.85
N ASN A 81 3.88 -3.39 7.25
CA ASN A 81 2.99 -2.96 8.33
C ASN A 81 1.56 -2.77 7.81
N ALA A 82 0.59 -3.34 8.52
CA ALA A 82 -0.82 -3.12 8.22
C ALA A 82 -1.70 -3.15 9.47
N ALA A 83 -2.74 -2.31 9.50
CA ALA A 83 -3.65 -2.16 10.63
C ALA A 83 -4.69 -3.31 10.73
N LYS A 84 -4.22 -4.56 10.63
CA LYS A 84 -5.06 -5.77 10.55
C LYS A 84 -4.94 -6.55 11.85
N ASN A 85 -5.97 -6.44 12.67
CA ASN A 85 -5.99 -6.94 14.05
C ASN A 85 -6.44 -8.41 14.13
N TYR A 86 -5.60 -9.34 13.71
CA TYR A 86 -5.88 -10.78 13.85
C TYR A 86 -5.72 -11.28 15.30
N GLN A 87 -4.74 -10.74 16.03
CA GLN A 87 -4.40 -11.14 17.40
C GLN A 87 -5.30 -10.49 18.46
N ASN A 88 -6.24 -9.64 18.07
CA ASN A 88 -7.14 -8.88 18.95
C ASN A 88 -6.42 -8.01 20.00
N ASP A 89 -5.27 -7.42 19.64
CA ASP A 89 -4.44 -6.53 20.48
C ASP A 89 -4.91 -5.05 20.48
N GLY A 90 -6.04 -4.80 19.80
CA GLY A 90 -6.65 -3.49 19.64
C GLY A 90 -6.02 -2.66 18.52
N ASP A 91 -5.27 -3.27 17.59
CA ASP A 91 -4.75 -2.53 16.44
C ASP A 91 -5.87 -1.87 15.63
N SER A 92 -5.59 -0.68 15.11
CA SER A 92 -6.54 0.12 14.37
C SER A 92 -5.84 1.04 13.39
N VAL A 93 -6.59 1.47 12.37
CA VAL A 93 -6.13 2.45 11.38
C VAL A 93 -5.59 3.71 12.06
N TYR A 94 -6.22 4.17 13.14
CA TYR A 94 -5.79 5.36 13.86
C TYR A 94 -4.45 5.14 14.59
N ARG A 95 -4.21 3.96 15.18
CA ARG A 95 -2.92 3.65 15.82
C ARG A 95 -1.79 3.62 14.81
N LEU A 96 -1.98 2.96 13.65
CA LEU A 96 -0.98 2.97 12.57
C LEU A 96 -0.72 4.40 12.04
N PHE A 97 -1.78 5.20 11.89
CA PHE A 97 -1.65 6.61 11.52
C PHE A 97 -0.82 7.39 12.55
N TYR A 98 -1.15 7.27 13.84
CA TYR A 98 -0.47 7.97 14.93
C TYR A 98 1.02 7.60 15.00
N ASP A 99 1.34 6.30 14.98
CA ASP A 99 2.72 5.82 15.00
C ASP A 99 3.52 6.32 13.80
N THR A 100 2.90 6.42 12.63
CA THR A 100 3.56 6.90 11.40
C THR A 100 3.80 8.42 11.44
N VAL A 101 2.86 9.20 11.98
CA VAL A 101 3.03 10.66 12.15
C VAL A 101 4.12 10.95 13.18
N LYS A 102 4.08 10.25 14.32
CA LYS A 102 5.10 10.37 15.38
C LYS A 102 6.47 9.93 14.90
N GLY A 103 6.56 8.78 14.23
CA GLY A 103 7.82 8.27 13.66
C GLY A 103 8.39 9.14 12.55
N GLY A 104 7.53 9.88 11.83
CA GLY A 104 7.92 10.90 10.86
C GLY A 104 8.25 12.27 11.46
N ASP A 105 8.42 12.36 12.79
CA ASP A 105 8.70 13.59 13.54
C ASP A 105 7.70 14.73 13.20
N PHE A 106 6.43 14.39 12.99
CA PHE A 106 5.36 15.31 12.58
C PHE A 106 5.62 16.08 11.27
N ARG A 107 6.62 15.66 10.48
CA ARG A 107 6.93 16.24 9.16
C ARG A 107 6.16 15.56 8.03
N ALA A 108 5.53 14.43 8.32
CA ALA A 108 4.75 13.69 7.35
C ALA A 108 3.43 14.41 7.01
N ARG A 109 2.96 14.28 5.78
CA ARG A 109 1.66 14.83 5.36
C ARG A 109 0.54 13.97 5.91
N GLU A 110 -0.06 14.38 7.02
CA GLU A 110 -1.07 13.62 7.78
C GLU A 110 -2.20 13.07 6.90
N ALA A 111 -2.71 13.86 5.95
CA ALA A 111 -3.72 13.38 5.03
C ALA A 111 -3.29 12.13 4.24
N ASN A 112 -2.05 12.10 3.73
CA ASN A 112 -1.53 10.96 2.98
C ASN A 112 -1.23 9.77 3.89
N VAL A 113 -0.73 10.05 5.10
CA VAL A 113 -0.45 9.02 6.11
C VAL A 113 -1.73 8.31 6.53
N TYR A 114 -2.81 9.06 6.73
CA TYR A 114 -4.11 8.48 7.06
C TYR A 114 -4.62 7.58 5.93
N ARG A 115 -4.43 7.98 4.67
CA ARG A 115 -4.78 7.14 3.52
C ARG A 115 -3.99 5.84 3.47
N LEU A 116 -2.69 5.93 3.72
CA LEU A 116 -1.82 4.75 3.80
C LEU A 116 -2.33 3.79 4.86
N ALA A 117 -2.65 4.29 6.06
CA ALA A 117 -3.17 3.47 7.14
C ALA A 117 -4.51 2.81 6.77
N GLN A 118 -5.44 3.55 6.14
CA GLN A 118 -6.72 3.00 5.66
C GLN A 118 -6.54 1.88 4.62
N ILE A 119 -5.65 2.07 3.65
CA ILE A 119 -5.46 1.09 2.55
C ILE A 119 -4.69 -0.14 3.04
N SER A 120 -3.82 -0.01 4.05
CA SER A 120 -2.92 -1.09 4.52
C SER A 120 -3.66 -2.41 4.80
N VAL A 121 -4.87 -2.34 5.36
CA VAL A 121 -5.73 -3.48 5.66
C VAL A 121 -6.03 -4.31 4.40
N ASN A 122 -6.40 -3.63 3.32
CA ASN A 122 -6.78 -4.28 2.06
C ASN A 122 -5.56 -4.81 1.29
N ILE A 123 -4.38 -4.20 1.46
CA ILE A 123 -3.15 -4.65 0.80
C ILE A 123 -2.77 -6.04 1.25
N ILE A 124 -2.87 -6.35 2.55
CA ILE A 124 -2.53 -7.69 3.07
C ILE A 124 -3.46 -8.75 2.47
N ASP A 125 -4.77 -8.47 2.42
CA ASP A 125 -5.74 -9.38 1.82
C ASP A 125 -5.45 -9.59 0.33
N GLN A 126 -5.12 -8.52 -0.40
CA GLN A 126 -4.74 -8.61 -1.81
C GLN A 126 -3.48 -9.46 -2.02
N CYS A 127 -2.42 -9.23 -1.24
CA CYS A 127 -1.18 -9.99 -1.32
C CYS A 127 -1.40 -11.47 -0.98
N ALA A 128 -2.20 -11.76 0.05
CA ALA A 128 -2.54 -13.14 0.40
C ALA A 128 -3.34 -13.82 -0.73
N ALA A 129 -4.29 -13.12 -1.35
CA ALA A 129 -5.06 -13.62 -2.49
C ALA A 129 -4.20 -13.85 -3.76
N GLN A 130 -3.16 -13.04 -3.95
CA GLN A 130 -2.17 -13.22 -5.02
C GLN A 130 -1.21 -14.39 -4.75
N GLY A 131 -1.31 -15.03 -3.58
CA GLY A 131 -0.48 -16.19 -3.22
C GLY A 131 0.83 -15.84 -2.53
N VAL A 132 0.99 -14.62 -2.02
CA VAL A 132 2.18 -14.26 -1.21
C VAL A 132 2.20 -15.16 0.03
N PRO A 133 3.30 -15.94 0.26
CA PRO A 133 3.38 -16.92 1.32
C PRO A 133 3.73 -16.26 2.66
N PHE A 134 2.81 -15.45 3.18
CA PHE A 134 2.95 -14.89 4.53
C PHE A 134 3.08 -15.99 5.58
N ALA A 135 3.84 -15.71 6.63
CA ALA A 135 3.91 -16.54 7.81
C ALA A 135 2.51 -16.71 8.40
N ARG A 136 2.26 -17.90 8.94
CA ARG A 136 0.98 -18.26 9.54
C ARG A 136 1.21 -18.90 10.88
N GLU A 137 0.32 -18.60 11.82
CA GLU A 137 0.23 -19.31 13.08
C GLU A 137 -0.32 -20.72 12.87
N TYR A 138 -0.21 -21.59 13.86
CA TYR A 138 -0.75 -22.96 13.80
C TYR A 138 -2.25 -22.98 13.48
N GLY A 139 -3.00 -21.96 13.90
CA GLY A 139 -4.43 -21.80 13.60
C GLY A 139 -4.74 -21.38 12.14
N GLY A 140 -3.73 -21.20 11.28
CA GLY A 140 -3.89 -20.89 9.86
C GLY A 140 -4.11 -19.41 9.53
N VAL A 141 -4.20 -18.55 10.55
CA VAL A 141 -4.27 -17.08 10.42
C VAL A 141 -2.86 -16.53 10.16
N LEU A 142 -2.78 -15.37 9.52
CA LEU A 142 -1.52 -14.69 9.25
C LEU A 142 -0.85 -14.25 10.55
N ASP A 143 0.45 -14.52 10.65
CA ASP A 143 1.27 -14.19 11.82
C ASP A 143 1.94 -12.81 11.68
N ASN A 144 2.09 -12.12 12.81
CA ASN A 144 2.69 -10.79 12.91
C ASN A 144 3.92 -10.81 13.82
N ARG A 145 4.89 -9.96 13.51
CA ARG A 145 6.05 -9.72 14.39
C ARG A 145 6.17 -8.27 14.82
N SER A 146 6.92 -8.06 15.90
CA SER A 146 7.33 -6.71 16.32
C SER A 146 8.41 -6.17 15.39
N PHE A 147 8.25 -4.93 14.93
CA PHE A 147 9.21 -4.24 14.06
C PHE A 147 9.06 -2.72 14.17
N GLY A 148 10.18 -1.99 14.03
CA GLY A 148 10.16 -0.53 13.82
C GLY A 148 9.65 0.31 14.98
N GLY A 149 9.69 -0.19 16.22
CA GLY A 149 9.26 0.56 17.41
C GLY A 149 7.75 0.84 17.46
N ALA A 150 6.94 0.10 16.72
CA ALA A 150 5.48 0.17 16.80
C ALA A 150 4.99 -0.32 18.17
N GLN A 151 3.89 0.26 18.67
CA GLN A 151 3.32 -0.13 19.97
C GLN A 151 2.67 -1.52 19.95
N VAL A 152 2.25 -2.00 18.78
CA VAL A 152 1.62 -3.31 18.58
C VAL A 152 2.28 -4.06 17.43
N SER A 153 2.24 -5.39 17.49
CA SER A 153 2.83 -6.28 16.48
C SER A 153 1.93 -6.33 15.24
N ARG A 154 2.30 -5.55 14.22
CA ARG A 154 1.49 -5.39 13.00
C ARG A 154 2.25 -5.60 11.69
N THR A 155 3.43 -6.21 11.78
CA THR A 155 4.31 -6.45 10.64
C THR A 155 4.11 -7.86 10.10
N PHE A 156 3.50 -7.97 8.93
CA PHE A 156 3.34 -9.22 8.19
C PHE A 156 4.60 -9.54 7.40
N TYR A 157 5.05 -10.79 7.42
CA TYR A 157 6.32 -11.20 6.83
C TYR A 157 6.21 -12.56 6.16
N ALA A 158 7.09 -12.84 5.19
CA ALA A 158 7.20 -14.13 4.52
C ALA A 158 8.57 -14.75 4.80
N ARG A 159 8.74 -15.30 6.02
CA ARG A 159 10.03 -15.82 6.52
C ARG A 159 11.16 -14.78 6.37
N GLY A 160 12.20 -15.08 5.60
CA GLY A 160 13.37 -14.22 5.40
C GLY A 160 13.32 -13.30 4.17
N GLN A 161 12.25 -13.33 3.36
CA GLN A 161 12.12 -12.52 2.14
C GLN A 161 10.68 -12.02 2.00
N THR A 162 10.47 -10.72 1.98
CA THR A 162 9.16 -10.07 1.77
C THR A 162 9.06 -9.38 0.41
N GLY A 163 10.20 -9.20 -0.25
CA GLY A 163 10.35 -8.45 -1.50
C GLY A 163 10.01 -9.21 -2.77
#